data_AF-A0A7J6D7A6-F1
#
_entry.id   AF-A0A7J6D7A6-F1
#
_cell.length_a   1.000
_cell.length_b   1.000
_cell.length_c   1.000
_cell.angle_alpha   90.00
_cell.angle_beta   90.00
_cell.angle_gamma   90.00
#
_symmetry.space_group_name_H-M   'P 1'
#
loop_
_entity.id
_entity.type
_entity.pdbx_description
1 polymer ?
#
loop_
_entity_poly.entity_id
_entity_poly.type
_entity_poly.pdbx_seq_one_letter_code
_entity_poly.pdbx_strand_id
1 'polypeptide(L)'
;MSGHRLTGELSGDHYIGGDSYFHIINGNSYRRVTSLETDSDSVVYSLHPNCQGGDHYFAACGYFYIIFQEKGTYRRTTNMTKDSYAEVHTLHPKFRDGLYYWGPPYYKQKDEKTILKALYSGCFSFLKPTSELRVEFCSSTLSNSTGPDPSKDEHTVREVCPVHPDVINFLPGGLSVTKGPAISMWENIKTITNDSNTPVTWEKKITKKVGYNKEKMTQMTRNWKIAACSSIESGELAKLIAKVQVSHSAEYGGSHVSTEDESWKDATEEEEKLTLVLKPKESVYLWQYKLGLGQESLLFCRNLKITDVPNRPTEVPLAPA
;
A
#
# COMPACT_ATOMS: atom_id res chain seq x y z
N MET A 1 -33.72 -7.34 -2.21
CA MET A 1 -33.32 -8.17 -1.05
C MET A 1 -32.56 -9.35 -1.63
N SER A 2 -31.32 -9.70 -1.29
CA SER A 2 -30.40 -9.33 -0.21
C SER A 2 -29.20 -8.52 -0.74
N GLY A 3 -28.86 -7.44 -0.03
CA GLY A 3 -27.52 -6.88 -0.11
C GLY A 3 -26.65 -7.69 0.84
N HIS A 4 -25.77 -8.53 0.31
CA HIS A 4 -24.72 -9.13 1.13
C HIS A 4 -23.77 -8.01 1.53
N ARG A 5 -23.85 -7.64 2.81
CA ARG A 5 -22.81 -6.94 3.55
C ARG A 5 -21.52 -7.72 3.36
N LEU A 6 -20.58 -7.19 2.58
CA LEU A 6 -19.17 -7.60 2.60
C LEU A 6 -18.55 -7.03 3.88
N THR A 7 -18.90 -7.63 5.02
CA THR A 7 -18.32 -7.28 6.31
C THR A 7 -17.57 -8.50 6.84
N GLY A 8 -16.23 -8.45 6.87
CA GLY A 8 -15.45 -9.09 7.93
C GLY A 8 -14.37 -10.11 7.56
N GLU A 9 -14.52 -10.95 6.54
CA GLU A 9 -13.71 -12.20 6.48
C GLU A 9 -13.03 -12.51 5.12
N LEU A 10 -12.86 -11.51 4.25
CA LEU A 10 -12.16 -11.68 2.96
C LEU A 10 -10.77 -11.04 2.90
N SER A 11 -10.33 -10.36 3.97
CA SER A 11 -9.01 -9.73 4.02
C SER A 11 -7.90 -10.78 4.17
N GLY A 12 -6.97 -10.79 3.22
CA GLY A 12 -5.71 -11.51 3.32
C GLY A 12 -4.55 -10.57 3.11
N ASP A 13 -3.45 -10.85 3.78
CA ASP A 13 -2.19 -10.12 3.64
C ASP A 13 -1.56 -10.40 2.27
N HIS A 14 -1.71 -11.63 1.76
CA HIS A 14 -1.21 -12.03 0.44
C HIS A 14 -2.18 -12.96 -0.28
N TYR A 15 -2.27 -12.81 -1.61
CA TYR A 15 -3.11 -13.65 -2.49
C TYR A 15 -2.22 -14.35 -3.51
N ILE A 16 -2.25 -15.68 -3.49
CA ILE A 16 -1.39 -16.54 -4.30
C ILE A 16 -2.24 -17.36 -5.25
N GLY A 17 -2.04 -17.20 -6.55
CA GLY A 17 -2.60 -18.09 -7.56
C GLY A 17 -1.75 -19.36 -7.68
N GLY A 18 -2.35 -20.52 -7.42
CA GLY A 18 -1.78 -21.83 -7.76
C GLY A 18 -2.56 -22.49 -8.92
N ASP A 19 -2.17 -23.72 -9.27
CA ASP A 19 -2.72 -24.44 -10.44
C ASP A 19 -4.23 -24.62 -10.42
N SER A 20 -4.80 -24.92 -9.24
CA SER A 20 -6.23 -25.24 -9.08
C SER A 20 -6.86 -24.59 -7.87
N TYR A 21 -6.08 -23.81 -7.12
CA TYR A 21 -6.52 -23.16 -5.89
C TYR A 21 -5.87 -21.79 -5.76
N PHE A 22 -6.61 -20.86 -5.18
CA PHE A 22 -6.07 -19.64 -4.61
C PHE A 22 -5.74 -19.87 -3.14
N HIS A 23 -4.64 -19.28 -2.68
CA HIS A 23 -4.23 -19.30 -1.28
C HIS A 23 -4.20 -17.85 -0.78
N ILE A 24 -4.95 -17.59 0.28
CA ILE A 24 -5.09 -16.27 0.89
C ILE A 24 -4.39 -16.35 2.24
N ILE A 25 -3.20 -15.75 2.35
CA ILE A 25 -2.44 -15.68 3.60
C ILE A 25 -3.08 -14.65 4.50
N ASN A 26 -3.25 -14.95 5.78
CA ASN A 26 -3.66 -14.00 6.82
C ASN A 26 -2.95 -14.37 8.13
N GLY A 27 -1.99 -13.53 8.52
CA GLY A 27 -1.09 -13.73 9.64
C GLY A 27 -0.38 -15.09 9.57
N ASN A 28 -0.65 -15.93 10.57
CA ASN A 28 0.00 -17.24 10.72
C ASN A 28 -0.80 -18.39 10.08
N SER A 29 -1.75 -18.07 9.20
CA SER A 29 -2.64 -19.04 8.55
C SER A 29 -2.82 -18.72 7.07
N TYR A 30 -3.37 -19.67 6.33
CA TYR A 30 -3.88 -19.40 4.99
C TYR A 30 -5.19 -20.12 4.73
N ARG A 31 -6.07 -19.46 3.99
CA ARG A 31 -7.29 -20.04 3.44
C ARG A 31 -7.04 -20.48 2.01
N ARG A 32 -7.49 -21.67 1.64
CA ARG A 32 -7.44 -22.20 0.27
C ARG A 32 -8.84 -22.27 -0.31
N VAL A 33 -9.03 -21.76 -1.53
CA VAL A 33 -10.32 -21.73 -2.24
C VAL A 33 -10.14 -22.08 -3.72
N THR A 34 -11.21 -22.52 -4.38
CA THR A 34 -11.24 -22.74 -5.84
C THR A 34 -11.76 -21.53 -6.61
N SER A 35 -12.46 -20.61 -5.93
CA SER A 35 -13.00 -19.38 -6.50
C SER A 35 -12.91 -18.24 -5.49
N LEU A 36 -12.31 -17.11 -5.88
CA LEU A 36 -12.26 -15.90 -5.06
C LEU A 36 -13.61 -15.16 -5.01
N GLU A 37 -14.50 -15.40 -5.99
CA GLU A 37 -15.81 -14.75 -6.05
C GLU A 37 -16.79 -15.37 -5.05
N THR A 38 -16.82 -16.70 -4.99
CA THR A 38 -17.81 -17.46 -4.22
C THR A 38 -17.25 -18.06 -2.94
N ASP A 39 -15.95 -17.88 -2.67
CA ASP A 39 -15.22 -18.53 -1.57
C ASP A 39 -15.39 -20.07 -1.57
N SER A 40 -15.51 -20.67 -2.77
CA SER A 40 -15.81 -22.09 -2.92
C SER A 40 -14.68 -22.98 -2.40
N ASP A 41 -15.05 -24.11 -1.79
CA ASP A 41 -14.13 -25.12 -1.23
C ASP A 41 -13.15 -24.55 -0.21
N SER A 42 -13.57 -23.50 0.51
CA SER A 42 -12.81 -22.82 1.53
C SER A 42 -12.37 -23.75 2.64
N VAL A 43 -11.06 -23.87 2.83
CA VAL A 43 -10.43 -24.58 3.96
C VAL A 43 -9.28 -23.74 4.51
N VAL A 44 -9.26 -23.55 5.82
CA VAL A 44 -8.20 -22.82 6.52
C VAL A 44 -7.16 -23.80 7.07
N TYR A 45 -5.89 -23.46 6.86
CA TYR A 45 -4.73 -24.20 7.37
C TYR A 45 -3.84 -23.25 8.16
N SER A 46 -3.24 -23.76 9.23
CA SER A 46 -2.12 -23.05 9.87
C SER A 46 -0.88 -23.12 8.98
N LEU A 47 -0.15 -22.01 8.86
CA LEU A 47 1.17 -22.02 8.27
C LEU A 47 2.14 -22.70 9.24
N HIS A 48 3.08 -23.48 8.70
CA HIS A 48 4.24 -23.94 9.45
C HIS A 48 5.01 -22.71 9.99
N PRO A 49 5.59 -22.75 11.21
CA PRO A 49 6.32 -21.60 11.76
C PRO A 49 7.40 -21.01 10.83
N ASN A 50 8.08 -21.87 10.07
CA ASN A 50 9.10 -21.42 9.09
C ASN A 50 8.53 -20.75 7.82
N CYS A 51 7.23 -20.88 7.59
CA CYS A 51 6.51 -20.33 6.45
C CYS A 51 5.69 -19.08 6.83
N GLN A 52 5.88 -18.56 8.04
CA GLN A 52 5.21 -17.35 8.55
C GLN A 52 6.10 -16.13 8.38
N GLY A 53 5.49 -14.94 8.34
CA GLY A 53 6.21 -13.65 8.37
C GLY A 53 7.10 -13.38 7.15
N GLY A 54 6.82 -13.99 6.00
CA GLY A 54 7.39 -13.56 4.73
C GLY A 54 6.80 -12.23 4.28
N ASP A 55 7.60 -11.40 3.64
CA ASP A 55 7.17 -10.11 3.08
C ASP A 55 6.38 -10.32 1.78
N HIS A 56 6.69 -11.40 1.05
CA HIS A 56 5.95 -11.80 -0.14
C HIS A 56 5.82 -13.30 -0.26
N TYR A 57 4.71 -13.73 -0.86
CA TYR A 57 4.42 -15.11 -1.18
C TYR A 57 3.98 -15.23 -2.63
N PHE A 58 4.49 -16.25 -3.34
CA PHE A 58 3.99 -16.62 -4.65
C PHE A 58 4.14 -18.12 -4.88
N ALA A 59 3.47 -18.65 -5.91
CA ALA A 59 3.61 -20.04 -6.32
C ALA A 59 4.16 -20.13 -7.75
N ALA A 60 5.05 -21.10 -7.98
CA ALA A 60 5.60 -21.42 -9.29
C ALA A 60 6.10 -22.86 -9.32
N CYS A 61 5.91 -23.57 -10.44
CA CYS A 61 6.36 -24.96 -10.63
C CYS A 61 6.00 -25.94 -9.50
N GLY A 62 4.82 -25.80 -8.89
CA GLY A 62 4.39 -26.67 -7.78
C GLY A 62 5.09 -26.38 -6.43
N TYR A 63 5.84 -25.29 -6.33
CA TYR A 63 6.41 -24.78 -5.09
C TYR A 63 5.76 -23.45 -4.69
N PHE A 64 5.72 -23.22 -3.39
CA PHE A 64 5.53 -21.91 -2.77
C PHE A 64 6.88 -21.29 -2.49
N TYR A 65 7.00 -20.01 -2.82
CA TYR A 65 8.15 -19.17 -2.57
C TYR A 65 7.77 -18.10 -1.55
N ILE A 66 8.60 -17.95 -0.53
CA ILE A 66 8.40 -17.02 0.58
C ILE A 66 9.64 -16.14 0.64
N ILE A 67 9.47 -14.85 0.33
CA ILE A 67 10.55 -13.87 0.31
C ILE A 67 10.67 -13.23 1.69
N PHE A 68 11.90 -13.15 2.20
CA PHE A 68 12.26 -12.40 3.40
C PHE A 68 13.29 -11.34 3.01
N GLN A 69 12.83 -10.15 2.63
CA GLN A 69 13.61 -9.04 2.09
C GLN A 69 14.67 -8.54 3.08
N GLU A 70 14.28 -8.27 4.34
CA GLU A 70 15.23 -7.82 5.38
C GLU A 70 16.34 -8.85 5.62
N LYS A 71 16.00 -10.14 5.59
CA LYS A 71 16.97 -11.23 5.73
C LYS A 71 17.80 -11.45 4.47
N GLY A 72 17.35 -10.93 3.33
CA GLY A 72 17.96 -11.19 2.03
C GLY A 72 17.93 -12.67 1.66
N THR A 73 16.88 -13.39 2.02
CA THR A 73 16.71 -14.83 1.76
C THR A 73 15.34 -15.14 1.19
N TYR A 74 15.19 -16.30 0.54
CA TYR A 74 13.89 -16.86 0.25
C TYR A 74 13.82 -18.31 0.67
N ARG A 75 12.61 -18.76 1.01
CA ARG A 75 12.27 -20.16 1.26
C ARG A 75 11.44 -20.70 0.11
N ARG A 76 11.72 -21.93 -0.29
CA ARG A 76 10.94 -22.71 -1.24
C ARG A 76 10.38 -23.95 -0.54
N THR A 77 9.09 -24.24 -0.70
CA THR A 77 8.45 -25.45 -0.12
C THR A 77 7.30 -25.95 -1.01
N THR A 78 6.98 -27.24 -0.99
CA THR A 78 5.80 -27.76 -1.70
C THR A 78 4.51 -27.70 -0.86
N ASN A 79 4.62 -27.43 0.44
CA ASN A 79 3.47 -27.39 1.34
C ASN A 79 3.74 -26.45 2.52
N MET A 80 3.03 -25.31 2.57
CA MET A 80 3.24 -24.31 3.61
C MET A 80 2.72 -24.73 5.01
N THR A 81 1.89 -25.76 5.13
CA THR A 81 1.46 -26.31 6.45
C THR A 81 2.53 -27.20 7.08
N LYS A 82 3.29 -27.91 6.25
CA LYS A 82 4.25 -28.94 6.69
C LYS A 82 5.71 -28.58 6.42
N ASP A 83 5.96 -27.49 5.70
CA ASP A 83 7.30 -27.09 5.24
C ASP A 83 8.01 -28.23 4.48
N SER A 84 7.25 -28.94 3.65
CA SER A 84 7.73 -30.16 2.98
C SER A 84 8.72 -29.83 1.87
N TYR A 85 9.78 -30.65 1.76
CA TYR A 85 10.87 -30.49 0.78
C TYR A 85 11.42 -29.07 0.76
N ALA A 86 11.53 -28.46 1.93
CA ALA A 86 11.84 -27.06 2.02
C ALA A 86 13.33 -26.78 1.89
N GLU A 87 13.64 -25.68 1.23
CA GLU A 87 14.98 -25.17 1.04
C GLU A 87 15.00 -23.68 1.35
N VAL A 88 16.12 -23.19 1.89
CA VAL A 88 16.36 -21.77 2.12
C VAL A 88 17.58 -21.37 1.33
N HIS A 89 17.43 -20.30 0.57
CA HIS A 89 18.46 -19.81 -0.35
C HIS A 89 18.68 -18.32 -0.10
N THR A 90 19.87 -17.84 -0.47
CA THR A 90 20.14 -16.40 -0.48
C THR A 90 19.35 -15.74 -1.59
N LEU A 91 18.70 -14.62 -1.32
CA LEU A 91 18.05 -13.80 -2.35
C LEU A 91 19.10 -12.90 -3.00
N HIS A 92 19.20 -13.00 -4.33
CA HIS A 92 20.14 -12.19 -5.10
C HIS A 92 19.88 -10.70 -4.85
N PRO A 93 20.90 -9.86 -4.62
CA PRO A 93 20.72 -8.44 -4.29
C PRO A 93 19.81 -7.67 -5.25
N LYS A 94 19.83 -7.99 -6.55
CA LYS A 94 18.98 -7.33 -7.56
C LYS A 94 17.48 -7.56 -7.36
N PHE A 95 17.09 -8.61 -6.63
CA PHE A 95 15.71 -9.00 -6.40
C PHE A 95 15.25 -8.71 -4.97
N ARG A 96 16.04 -8.01 -4.15
CA ARG A 96 15.68 -7.74 -2.75
C ARG A 96 14.63 -6.66 -2.60
N ASP A 97 14.60 -5.70 -3.52
CA ASP A 97 13.76 -4.50 -3.40
C ASP A 97 12.48 -4.58 -4.26
N GLY A 98 11.95 -5.79 -4.54
CA GLY A 98 10.73 -5.93 -5.32
C GLY A 98 9.48 -5.52 -4.51
N LEU A 99 8.51 -4.87 -5.16
CA LEU A 99 7.24 -4.48 -4.53
C LEU A 99 6.20 -5.61 -4.59
N TYR A 100 6.20 -6.37 -5.68
CA TYR A 100 5.28 -7.48 -5.90
C TYR A 100 6.02 -8.58 -6.64
N TYR A 101 5.87 -9.82 -6.21
CA TYR A 101 6.48 -11.00 -6.83
C TYR A 101 5.38 -11.95 -7.27
N TRP A 102 5.51 -12.53 -8.46
CA TRP A 102 4.59 -13.56 -8.93
C TRP A 102 5.26 -14.57 -9.84
N GLY A 103 4.78 -15.81 -9.76
CA GLY A 103 5.10 -16.86 -10.69
C GLY A 103 4.06 -16.95 -11.81
N PRO A 104 4.45 -17.43 -13.01
CA PRO A 104 3.50 -17.79 -14.04
C PRO A 104 2.72 -19.05 -13.61
N PRO A 105 1.48 -19.22 -14.10
CA PRO A 105 0.72 -20.44 -13.85
C PRO A 105 1.45 -21.66 -14.42
N TYR A 106 1.48 -22.76 -13.66
CA TYR A 106 2.07 -24.00 -14.13
C TYR A 106 1.12 -24.70 -15.11
N TYR A 107 1.56 -24.85 -16.36
CA TYR A 107 0.83 -25.62 -17.36
C TYR A 107 1.29 -27.09 -17.35
N LYS A 108 0.41 -28.01 -16.93
CA LYS A 108 0.64 -29.45 -17.16
C LYS A 108 0.65 -29.72 -18.67
N GLN A 109 1.77 -30.25 -19.17
CA GLN A 109 1.99 -30.58 -20.57
C GLN A 109 0.86 -31.47 -21.12
N LYS A 110 0.21 -31.04 -22.21
CA LYS A 110 -0.76 -31.89 -22.93
C LYS A 110 -0.54 -31.97 -24.45
N ASP A 111 0.33 -31.15 -25.05
CA ASP A 111 0.65 -31.22 -26.49
C ASP A 111 2.01 -30.58 -26.85
N GLU A 112 2.57 -30.89 -28.03
CA GLU A 112 3.90 -30.39 -28.48
C GLU A 112 3.97 -28.86 -28.69
N LYS A 113 2.83 -28.17 -28.90
CA LYS A 113 2.75 -26.70 -28.88
C LYS A 113 2.97 -26.11 -27.48
N THR A 114 3.05 -26.95 -26.44
CA THR A 114 3.33 -26.58 -25.05
C THR A 114 4.81 -26.32 -24.77
N ILE A 115 5.76 -26.61 -25.67
CA ILE A 115 7.20 -26.37 -25.44
C ILE A 115 7.48 -24.88 -25.16
N LEU A 116 6.80 -23.96 -25.86
CA LEU A 116 6.93 -22.51 -25.59
C LEU A 116 6.29 -22.09 -24.26
N LYS A 117 5.22 -22.76 -23.80
CA LYS A 117 4.56 -22.51 -22.51
C LYS A 117 5.35 -23.09 -21.33
N ALA A 118 6.05 -24.21 -21.54
CA ALA A 118 6.96 -24.80 -20.56
C ALA A 118 8.20 -23.92 -20.33
N LEU A 119 8.66 -23.18 -21.36
CA LEU A 119 9.78 -22.22 -21.24
C LEU A 119 9.49 -21.05 -20.29
N TYR A 120 8.22 -20.67 -20.10
CA TYR A 120 7.84 -19.62 -19.13
C TYR A 120 7.56 -20.17 -17.73
N SER A 121 7.37 -21.48 -17.56
CA SER A 121 6.92 -22.08 -16.30
C SER A 121 7.94 -21.91 -15.15
N GLY A 122 9.25 -21.83 -15.45
CA GLY A 122 10.33 -21.70 -14.46
C GLY A 122 10.79 -20.26 -14.17
N CYS A 123 10.02 -19.25 -14.59
CA CYS A 123 10.32 -17.85 -14.34
C CYS A 123 9.59 -17.32 -13.11
N PHE A 124 10.04 -16.19 -12.57
CA PHE A 124 9.23 -15.33 -11.74
C PHE A 124 9.37 -13.89 -12.23
N SER A 125 8.36 -13.08 -11.96
CA SER A 125 8.36 -11.67 -12.28
C SER A 125 8.18 -10.86 -11.02
N PHE A 126 8.68 -9.64 -11.05
CA PHE A 126 8.46 -8.70 -9.97
C PHE A 126 8.44 -7.26 -10.47
N LEU A 127 7.79 -6.39 -9.69
CA LEU A 127 7.85 -4.95 -9.90
C LEU A 127 8.97 -4.36 -9.05
N LYS A 128 9.90 -3.65 -9.67
CA LYS A 128 11.04 -3.02 -9.00
C LYS A 128 10.87 -1.50 -8.96
N PRO A 129 10.88 -0.85 -7.78
CA PRO A 129 10.92 0.59 -7.68
C PRO A 129 12.30 1.10 -8.09
N THR A 130 12.34 2.26 -8.74
CA THR A 130 13.58 2.97 -9.08
C THR A 130 13.59 4.35 -8.44
N SER A 131 14.75 5.01 -8.43
CA SER A 131 14.96 6.29 -7.75
C SER A 131 14.14 7.47 -8.29
N GLU A 132 13.45 7.33 -9.42
CA GLU A 132 12.70 8.41 -10.09
C GLU A 132 11.18 8.34 -9.89
N LEU A 133 10.68 7.73 -8.79
CA LEU A 133 9.24 7.47 -8.60
C LEU A 133 8.64 6.65 -9.76
N ARG A 134 9.43 5.69 -10.26
CA ARG A 134 9.09 4.80 -11.37
C ARG A 134 9.17 3.36 -10.93
N VAL A 135 8.51 2.51 -11.69
CA VAL A 135 8.54 1.07 -11.51
C VAL A 135 8.94 0.42 -12.81
N GLU A 136 9.85 -0.53 -12.68
CA GLU A 136 10.25 -1.42 -13.75
C GLU A 136 9.60 -2.78 -13.54
N PHE A 137 9.00 -3.32 -14.59
CA PHE A 137 8.69 -4.74 -14.64
C PHE A 137 9.98 -5.50 -14.90
N CYS A 138 10.30 -6.45 -14.03
CA CYS A 138 11.44 -7.34 -14.15
C CYS A 138 10.95 -8.79 -14.24
N SER A 139 11.55 -9.57 -15.13
CA SER A 139 11.24 -11.00 -15.28
C SER A 139 12.51 -11.83 -15.35
N SER A 140 12.56 -12.87 -14.52
CA SER A 140 13.62 -13.87 -14.50
C SER A 140 13.52 -14.79 -15.72
N THR A 141 14.63 -15.38 -16.14
CA THR A 141 14.62 -16.45 -17.15
C THR A 141 14.75 -17.81 -16.47
N LEU A 142 14.46 -18.86 -17.25
CA LEU A 142 14.58 -20.26 -16.88
C LEU A 142 15.96 -20.58 -16.26
N SER A 143 16.00 -21.05 -15.02
CA SER A 143 17.26 -21.54 -14.42
C SER A 143 17.45 -23.05 -14.60
N ASN A 144 16.38 -23.85 -14.74
CA ASN A 144 16.36 -25.30 -15.09
C ASN A 144 14.93 -25.86 -14.81
N SER A 145 14.75 -27.19 -14.87
CA SER A 145 13.47 -27.88 -14.59
C SER A 145 13.01 -27.83 -13.13
N THR A 146 13.73 -27.18 -12.22
CA THR A 146 13.42 -27.17 -10.77
C THR A 146 12.64 -25.94 -10.30
N GLY A 147 12.27 -25.04 -11.21
CA GLY A 147 11.52 -23.81 -10.92
C GLY A 147 12.42 -22.57 -10.74
N PRO A 148 11.82 -21.40 -10.47
CA PRO A 148 12.59 -20.16 -10.36
C PRO A 148 13.64 -20.21 -9.25
N ASP A 149 14.81 -19.64 -9.54
CA ASP A 149 15.93 -19.54 -8.60
C ASP A 149 16.29 -18.06 -8.37
N PRO A 150 15.62 -17.38 -7.42
CA PRO A 150 15.96 -16.01 -7.01
C PRO A 150 17.37 -15.83 -6.41
N SER A 151 18.20 -16.87 -6.29
CA SER A 151 19.57 -16.74 -5.78
C SER A 151 20.60 -16.35 -6.83
N LYS A 152 20.28 -16.55 -8.12
CA LYS A 152 21.22 -16.35 -9.23
C LYS A 152 20.83 -15.18 -10.12
N ASP A 153 21.83 -14.45 -10.58
CA ASP A 153 21.72 -13.37 -11.58
C ASP A 153 21.94 -13.85 -13.02
N GLU A 154 22.39 -15.10 -13.18
CA GLU A 154 22.74 -15.66 -14.47
C GLU A 154 21.45 -15.85 -15.29
N HIS A 155 21.27 -14.95 -16.27
CA HIS A 155 20.21 -14.87 -17.28
C HIS A 155 18.94 -14.05 -16.95
N THR A 156 18.82 -13.48 -15.75
CA THR A 156 17.52 -13.19 -15.10
C THR A 156 16.85 -11.82 -15.30
N VAL A 157 17.22 -10.99 -16.27
CA VAL A 157 16.40 -9.82 -16.61
C VAL A 157 16.30 -9.71 -18.13
N ARG A 158 15.30 -10.38 -18.70
CA ARG A 158 15.14 -10.42 -20.16
C ARG A 158 14.68 -9.07 -20.70
N GLU A 159 13.82 -8.37 -19.97
CA GLU A 159 13.22 -7.11 -20.36
C GLU A 159 12.96 -6.27 -19.11
N VAL A 160 13.52 -5.07 -19.06
CA VAL A 160 13.18 -4.02 -18.10
C VAL A 160 12.20 -3.11 -18.81
N CYS A 161 10.93 -3.21 -18.46
CA CYS A 161 9.89 -2.40 -19.09
C CYS A 161 9.38 -1.37 -18.08
N PRO A 162 9.37 -0.07 -18.42
CA PRO A 162 8.76 0.93 -17.56
C PRO A 162 7.25 0.66 -17.47
N VAL A 163 6.71 0.67 -16.25
CA VAL A 163 5.27 0.53 -16.03
C VAL A 163 4.63 1.92 -16.02
N HIS A 164 3.53 2.08 -16.74
CA HIS A 164 2.80 3.35 -16.78
C HIS A 164 2.30 3.73 -15.37
N PRO A 165 2.47 4.98 -14.90
CA PRO A 165 2.10 5.38 -13.54
C PRO A 165 0.64 5.09 -13.17
N ASP A 166 -0.29 5.19 -14.12
CA ASP A 166 -1.72 4.91 -13.83
C ASP A 166 -1.99 3.45 -13.44
N VAL A 167 -1.19 2.51 -13.94
CA VAL A 167 -1.26 1.09 -13.55
C VAL A 167 -0.74 0.94 -12.12
N ILE A 168 0.40 1.57 -11.82
CA ILE A 168 1.00 1.53 -10.49
C ILE A 168 0.07 2.17 -9.46
N ASN A 169 -0.51 3.35 -9.74
CA ASN A 169 -1.40 4.05 -8.83
C ASN A 169 -2.61 3.20 -8.38
N PHE A 170 -3.02 2.24 -9.21
CA PHE A 170 -4.15 1.35 -8.91
C PHE A 170 -3.79 0.24 -7.91
N LEU A 171 -2.49 -0.08 -7.76
CA LEU A 171 -2.03 -1.12 -6.84
C LEU A 171 -1.96 -0.58 -5.39
N PRO A 172 -2.26 -1.41 -4.38
CA PRO A 172 -2.15 -1.01 -2.96
C PRO A 172 -0.70 -0.62 -2.60
N GLY A 173 -0.45 0.63 -2.18
CA GLY A 173 0.91 1.13 -1.98
C GLY A 173 1.47 1.85 -3.22
N GLY A 174 0.88 1.67 -4.40
CA GLY A 174 1.42 2.20 -5.65
C GLY A 174 1.32 3.73 -5.80
N LEU A 175 0.36 4.38 -5.13
CA LEU A 175 0.33 5.85 -5.05
C LEU A 175 1.59 6.40 -4.37
N SER A 176 2.10 5.70 -3.35
CA SER A 176 3.33 6.12 -2.68
C SER A 176 4.55 6.05 -3.58
N VAL A 177 4.54 5.13 -4.56
CA VAL A 177 5.63 4.94 -5.50
C VAL A 177 5.69 6.06 -6.53
N THR A 178 4.55 6.56 -7.01
CA THR A 178 4.53 7.60 -8.06
C THR A 178 4.43 9.02 -7.52
N LYS A 179 3.91 9.20 -6.30
CA LYS A 179 3.73 10.51 -5.66
C LYS A 179 4.69 10.76 -4.51
N GLY A 180 5.24 9.70 -3.93
CA GLY A 180 6.01 9.75 -2.69
C GLY A 180 5.17 9.24 -1.50
N PRO A 181 5.83 8.88 -0.38
CA PRO A 181 5.19 8.30 0.78
C PRO A 181 4.08 9.20 1.33
N ALA A 182 3.14 8.60 2.06
CA ALA A 182 2.17 9.34 2.84
C ALA A 182 2.91 10.18 3.88
N ILE A 183 2.70 11.49 3.83
CA ILE A 183 3.31 12.42 4.77
C ILE A 183 2.26 13.08 5.64
N SER A 184 2.61 13.16 6.91
CA SER A 184 1.90 13.88 7.94
C SER A 184 2.54 15.25 8.11
N MET A 185 1.75 16.32 8.06
CA MET A 185 2.32 17.65 8.25
C MET A 185 1.37 18.60 8.98
N TRP A 186 1.99 19.49 9.75
CA TRP A 186 1.35 20.66 10.32
C TRP A 186 1.59 21.87 9.42
N GLU A 187 0.52 22.46 8.91
CA GLU A 187 0.53 23.68 8.11
C GLU A 187 0.22 24.89 8.98
N ASN A 188 1.05 25.94 8.94
CA ASN A 188 0.74 27.17 9.64
C ASN A 188 -0.38 27.90 8.88
N ILE A 189 -1.56 27.98 9.49
CA ILE A 189 -2.73 28.64 8.89
C ILE A 189 -2.90 30.07 9.42
N LYS A 190 -2.30 30.37 10.58
CA LYS A 190 -2.30 31.73 11.14
C LYS A 190 -1.10 31.96 12.05
N THR A 191 -0.55 33.15 11.99
CA THR A 191 0.34 33.70 13.02
C THR A 191 -0.33 34.92 13.62
N ILE A 192 -0.32 35.00 14.95
CA ILE A 192 -0.92 36.08 15.73
C ILE A 192 0.19 36.66 16.61
N THR A 193 0.42 37.97 16.51
CA THR A 193 1.47 38.65 17.28
C THR A 193 0.86 39.78 18.08
N ASN A 194 1.29 39.90 19.34
CA ASN A 194 1.03 41.07 20.17
C ASN A 194 2.27 41.96 20.23
N ASP A 195 2.34 42.95 19.34
CA ASP A 195 3.44 43.91 19.31
C ASP A 195 3.36 44.99 20.40
N SER A 196 2.32 44.98 21.24
CA SER A 196 2.15 45.98 22.29
C SER A 196 2.94 45.63 23.56
N ASN A 197 3.00 46.60 24.48
CA ASN A 197 3.61 46.42 25.80
C ASN A 197 2.59 45.95 26.86
N THR A 198 1.36 45.65 26.46
CA THR A 198 0.26 45.23 27.34
C THR A 198 -0.35 43.92 26.84
N PRO A 199 -0.97 43.10 27.72
CA PRO A 199 -1.70 41.93 27.26
C PRO A 199 -2.83 42.31 26.30
N VAL A 200 -3.05 41.48 25.27
CA VAL A 200 -4.12 41.67 24.28
C VAL A 200 -4.99 40.44 24.23
N THR A 201 -6.30 40.63 24.42
CA THR A 201 -7.29 39.60 24.12
C THR A 201 -7.59 39.63 22.64
N TRP A 202 -7.24 38.54 21.96
CA TRP A 202 -7.54 38.34 20.55
C TRP A 202 -8.77 37.43 20.44
N GLU A 203 -9.82 37.92 19.78
CA GLU A 203 -11.04 37.16 19.53
C GLU A 203 -11.43 37.35 18.06
N LYS A 204 -11.19 36.32 17.24
CA LYS A 204 -11.59 36.33 15.83
C LYS A 204 -12.03 34.94 15.38
N LYS A 205 -12.75 34.93 14.26
CA LYS A 205 -12.99 33.72 13.49
C LYS A 205 -11.73 33.35 12.73
N ILE A 206 -11.38 32.08 12.80
CA ILE A 206 -10.38 31.44 11.95
C ILE A 206 -11.10 30.59 10.92
N THR A 207 -10.53 30.50 9.73
CA THR A 207 -11.00 29.60 8.68
C THR A 207 -10.03 28.44 8.59
N LYS A 208 -10.55 27.22 8.71
CA LYS A 208 -9.79 25.98 8.50
C LYS A 208 -10.38 25.21 7.32
N LYS A 209 -9.54 24.49 6.60
CA LYS A 209 -10.00 23.62 5.50
C LYS A 209 -10.19 22.22 6.04
N VAL A 210 -11.35 21.59 5.90
CA VAL A 210 -11.60 20.23 6.39
C VAL A 210 -12.13 19.39 5.25
N GLY A 211 -11.61 18.18 5.10
CA GLY A 211 -12.13 17.20 4.15
C GLY A 211 -11.11 16.69 3.14
N TYR A 212 -11.63 15.93 2.18
CA TYR A 212 -10.91 15.22 1.15
C TYR A 212 -10.71 16.06 -0.11
N ASN A 213 -9.48 16.10 -0.61
CA ASN A 213 -9.13 16.80 -1.85
C ASN A 213 -9.54 15.99 -3.09
N LYS A 214 -10.85 15.92 -3.35
CA LYS A 214 -11.43 15.13 -4.44
C LYS A 214 -10.86 15.50 -5.80
N GLU A 215 -10.72 16.80 -6.10
CA GLU A 215 -10.18 17.26 -7.38
C GLU A 215 -8.78 16.67 -7.65
N LYS A 216 -7.87 16.79 -6.67
CA LYS A 216 -6.51 16.27 -6.81
C LYS A 216 -6.49 14.77 -7.00
N MET A 217 -7.32 14.04 -6.25
CA MET A 217 -7.41 12.59 -6.40
C MET A 217 -8.00 12.18 -7.74
N THR A 218 -9.06 12.85 -8.21
CA THR A 218 -9.61 12.62 -9.55
C THR A 218 -8.57 12.85 -10.65
N GLN A 219 -7.68 13.84 -10.50
CA GLN A 219 -6.57 14.04 -11.44
C GLN A 219 -5.59 12.85 -11.43
N MET A 220 -5.28 12.30 -10.26
CA MET A 220 -4.37 11.15 -10.12
C MET A 220 -4.97 9.83 -10.60
N THR A 221 -6.29 9.71 -10.58
CA THR A 221 -7.04 8.50 -10.96
C THR A 221 -7.81 8.65 -12.27
N ARG A 222 -7.57 9.72 -13.04
CA ARG A 222 -8.37 10.12 -14.21
C ARG A 222 -8.49 9.05 -15.31
N ASN A 223 -7.49 8.17 -15.41
CA ASN A 223 -7.42 7.13 -16.43
C ASN A 223 -7.98 5.79 -15.95
N TRP A 224 -8.49 5.71 -14.72
CA TRP A 224 -9.14 4.51 -14.20
C TRP A 224 -10.54 4.38 -14.79
N LYS A 225 -10.73 3.38 -15.65
CA LYS A 225 -12.04 2.97 -16.17
C LYS A 225 -12.42 1.67 -15.49
N ILE A 226 -13.32 1.75 -14.51
CA ILE A 226 -13.74 0.59 -13.71
C ILE A 226 -15.16 0.24 -14.11
N ALA A 227 -15.33 -0.91 -14.74
CA ALA A 227 -16.64 -1.52 -14.93
C ALA A 227 -17.04 -2.19 -13.61
N ALA A 228 -17.70 -1.44 -12.73
CA ALA A 228 -18.21 -2.00 -11.49
C ALA A 228 -19.62 -2.60 -11.70
N CYS A 229 -19.86 -3.80 -11.17
CA CYS A 229 -21.20 -4.42 -11.15
C CYS A 229 -22.19 -3.63 -10.29
N SER A 230 -21.69 -2.77 -9.40
CA SER A 230 -22.44 -1.79 -8.62
C SER A 230 -22.12 -0.37 -9.09
N SER A 231 -23.03 0.59 -8.89
CA SER A 231 -22.82 2.01 -9.20
C SER A 231 -21.84 2.67 -8.22
N ILE A 232 -20.58 2.23 -8.21
CA ILE A 232 -19.50 2.94 -7.52
C ILE A 232 -19.03 4.02 -8.50
N GLU A 233 -19.29 5.28 -8.17
CA GLU A 233 -18.66 6.39 -8.87
C GLU A 233 -17.13 6.27 -8.69
N SER A 234 -16.36 6.48 -9.77
CA SER A 234 -14.89 6.35 -9.74
C SER A 234 -14.22 7.17 -8.62
N GLY A 235 -14.85 8.29 -8.20
CA GLY A 235 -14.42 9.11 -7.08
C GLY A 235 -14.49 8.41 -5.72
N GLU A 236 -15.45 7.52 -5.49
CA GLU A 236 -15.57 6.77 -4.24
C GLU A 236 -14.49 5.67 -4.13
N LEU A 237 -14.12 5.03 -5.24
CA LEU A 237 -12.98 4.10 -5.21
C LEU A 237 -11.65 4.82 -4.95
N ALA A 238 -11.42 5.95 -5.62
CA ALA A 238 -10.23 6.76 -5.40
C ALA A 238 -10.08 7.16 -3.92
N LYS A 239 -11.20 7.55 -3.29
CA LYS A 239 -11.28 7.86 -1.86
C LYS A 239 -10.93 6.65 -0.99
N LEU A 240 -11.45 5.47 -1.29
CA LEU A 240 -11.13 4.24 -0.56
C LEU A 240 -9.64 3.87 -0.69
N ILE A 241 -9.07 3.94 -1.88
CA ILE A 241 -7.64 3.66 -2.11
C ILE A 241 -6.77 4.66 -1.35
N ALA A 242 -7.12 5.95 -1.37
CA ALA A 242 -6.44 6.97 -0.59
C ALA A 242 -6.49 6.69 0.92
N LYS A 243 -7.66 6.28 1.43
CA LYS A 243 -7.85 5.93 2.84
C LYS A 243 -7.00 4.72 3.25
N VAL A 244 -6.93 3.69 2.40
CA VAL A 244 -6.09 2.51 2.64
C VAL A 244 -4.59 2.86 2.53
N GLN A 245 -4.21 3.73 1.59
CA GLN A 245 -2.82 4.16 1.43
C GLN A 245 -2.27 4.85 2.69
N VAL A 246 -3.06 5.70 3.35
CA VAL A 246 -2.60 6.40 4.56
C VAL A 246 -2.53 5.47 5.79
N SER A 247 -3.36 4.42 5.83
CA SER A 247 -3.38 3.44 6.93
C SER A 247 -2.25 2.41 6.84
N HIS A 248 -1.68 2.19 5.64
CA HIS A 248 -0.54 1.29 5.49
C HIS A 248 0.68 1.72 6.33
N SER A 249 1.55 0.75 6.65
CA SER A 249 2.84 1.02 7.29
C SER A 249 3.76 1.84 6.38
N ALA A 250 4.83 2.39 6.95
CA ALA A 250 5.85 3.13 6.20
C ALA A 250 6.53 2.26 5.12
N GLU A 251 6.59 0.94 5.32
CA GLU A 251 7.09 -0.05 4.35
C GLU A 251 6.36 0.04 3.01
N TYR A 252 5.04 0.18 3.03
CA TYR A 252 4.20 0.35 1.84
C TYR A 252 3.93 1.83 1.51
N GLY A 253 4.77 2.72 2.05
CA GLY A 253 4.69 4.16 1.87
C GLY A 253 3.43 4.79 2.46
N GLY A 254 2.82 4.16 3.46
CA GLY A 254 1.75 4.75 4.25
C GLY A 254 2.26 5.49 5.50
N SER A 255 1.32 6.02 6.29
CA SER A 255 1.62 6.79 7.52
C SER A 255 1.22 6.06 8.79
N HIS A 256 0.63 4.86 8.67
CA HIS A 256 0.14 4.04 9.78
C HIS A 256 -0.80 4.80 10.73
N VAL A 257 -1.71 5.60 10.17
CA VAL A 257 -2.69 6.38 10.93
C VAL A 257 -4.12 6.01 10.57
N SER A 258 -4.97 5.94 11.58
CA SER A 258 -6.40 5.82 11.42
C SER A 258 -7.00 7.18 11.06
N THR A 259 -7.87 7.19 10.04
CA THR A 259 -8.61 8.38 9.58
C THR A 259 -10.12 8.18 9.66
N GLU A 260 -10.56 7.23 10.49
CA GLU A 260 -11.99 6.91 10.65
C GLU A 260 -12.81 8.09 11.18
N ASP A 261 -12.22 8.90 12.05
CA ASP A 261 -12.90 10.06 12.62
C ASP A 261 -12.75 11.35 11.78
N GLU A 262 -12.04 11.28 10.65
CA GLU A 262 -11.82 12.42 9.76
C GLU A 262 -12.85 12.48 8.64
N SER A 263 -13.12 13.69 8.14
CA SER A 263 -14.09 13.89 7.07
C SER A 263 -13.52 13.48 5.71
N TRP A 264 -14.10 12.47 5.08
CA TRP A 264 -13.80 12.10 3.69
C TRP A 264 -14.82 12.66 2.68
N LYS A 265 -15.54 13.72 3.07
CA LYS A 265 -16.36 14.53 2.17
C LYS A 265 -15.48 15.53 1.41
N ASP A 266 -15.97 16.08 0.31
CA ASP A 266 -15.27 17.10 -0.47
C ASP A 266 -14.82 18.25 0.46
N ALA A 267 -13.56 18.66 0.30
CA ALA A 267 -12.95 19.64 1.18
C ALA A 267 -13.72 20.96 1.18
N THR A 268 -14.05 21.43 2.37
CA THR A 268 -14.77 22.69 2.61
C THR A 268 -13.98 23.57 3.58
N GLU A 269 -14.33 24.85 3.61
CA GLU A 269 -13.90 25.76 4.67
C GLU A 269 -14.90 25.70 5.84
N GLU A 270 -14.37 25.68 7.05
CA GLU A 270 -15.12 25.77 8.29
C GLU A 270 -14.61 26.96 9.10
N GLU A 271 -15.55 27.75 9.65
CA GLU A 271 -15.22 28.83 10.57
C GLU A 271 -15.24 28.32 12.01
N GLU A 272 -14.20 28.65 12.77
CA GLU A 272 -14.12 28.39 14.20
C GLU A 272 -13.81 29.71 14.92
N LYS A 273 -14.53 30.00 16.00
CA LYS A 273 -14.27 31.19 16.81
C LYS A 273 -13.20 30.86 17.84
N LEU A 274 -12.12 31.62 17.86
CA LEU A 274 -11.01 31.40 18.78
C LEU A 274 -10.75 32.67 19.61
N THR A 275 -10.61 32.47 20.92
CA THR A 275 -10.28 33.52 21.89
C THR A 275 -8.96 33.17 22.58
N LEU A 276 -7.98 34.07 22.49
CA LEU A 276 -6.64 33.92 23.06
C LEU A 276 -6.25 35.17 23.84
N VAL A 277 -5.46 35.01 24.89
CA VAL A 277 -4.85 36.13 25.62
C VAL A 277 -3.35 36.08 25.40
N LEU A 278 -2.82 37.08 24.68
CA LEU A 278 -1.39 37.17 24.36
C LEU A 278 -0.70 38.13 25.31
N LYS A 279 0.44 37.72 25.86
CA LYS A 279 1.37 38.55 26.62
C LYS A 279 2.01 39.62 25.73
N PRO A 280 2.55 40.70 26.31
CA PRO A 280 3.35 41.66 25.57
C PRO A 280 4.47 40.97 24.78
N LYS A 281 4.62 41.35 23.50
CA LYS A 281 5.66 40.84 22.58
C LYS A 281 5.60 39.33 22.28
N GLU A 282 4.46 38.70 22.55
CA GLU A 282 4.25 37.28 22.26
C GLU A 282 3.73 37.05 20.84
N SER A 283 4.21 36.00 20.20
CA SER A 283 3.65 35.47 18.96
C SER A 283 3.15 34.05 19.20
N VAL A 284 1.97 33.75 18.67
CA VAL A 284 1.43 32.39 18.65
C VAL A 284 1.14 31.96 17.22
N TYR A 285 1.31 30.66 16.98
CA TYR A 285 1.26 30.03 15.68
C TYR A 285 0.17 28.98 15.72
N LEU A 286 -0.82 29.13 14.86
CA LEU A 286 -1.92 28.19 14.69
C LEU A 286 -1.58 27.26 13.53
N TRP A 287 -1.49 25.98 13.86
CA TRP A 287 -1.16 24.90 12.95
C TRP A 287 -2.38 24.03 12.71
N GLN A 288 -2.58 23.64 11.46
CA GLN A 288 -3.58 22.65 11.08
C GLN A 288 -2.90 21.39 10.57
N TYR A 289 -3.38 20.24 11.04
CA TYR A 289 -2.86 18.95 10.60
C TYR A 289 -3.44 18.55 9.25
N LYS A 290 -2.61 18.02 8.36
CA LYS A 290 -3.04 17.43 7.09
C LYS A 290 -2.21 16.22 6.71
N LEU A 291 -2.82 15.33 5.94
CA LEU A 291 -2.16 14.20 5.31
C LEU A 291 -1.99 14.48 3.82
N GLY A 292 -0.87 14.01 3.26
CA GLY A 292 -0.57 14.10 1.84
C GLY A 292 0.15 12.88 1.32
N LEU A 293 0.32 12.82 0.00
CA LEU A 293 1.13 11.82 -0.71
C LEU A 293 2.25 12.56 -1.43
N GLY A 294 3.48 12.43 -0.92
CA GLY A 294 4.59 13.32 -1.27
C GLY A 294 4.18 14.79 -1.17
N GLN A 295 4.21 15.53 -2.28
CA GLN A 295 3.87 16.97 -2.26
C GLN A 295 2.36 17.25 -2.29
N GLU A 296 1.52 16.24 -2.51
CA GLU A 296 0.09 16.42 -2.77
C GLU A 296 -0.71 16.37 -1.48
N SER A 297 -1.45 17.44 -1.15
CA SER A 297 -2.36 17.44 0.00
C SER A 297 -3.61 16.61 -0.30
N LEU A 298 -3.85 15.59 0.52
CA LEU A 298 -4.89 14.59 0.33
C LEU A 298 -6.09 14.84 1.23
N LEU A 299 -5.84 14.95 2.54
CA LEU A 299 -6.86 15.06 3.58
C LEU A 299 -6.49 16.21 4.50
N PHE A 300 -7.40 17.17 4.64
CA PHE A 300 -7.27 18.25 5.61
C PHE A 300 -8.00 17.85 6.88
N CYS A 301 -7.25 17.59 7.95
CA CYS A 301 -7.78 17.07 9.20
C CYS A 301 -8.34 18.21 10.06
N ARG A 302 -9.24 17.85 10.98
CA ARG A 302 -9.86 18.81 11.91
C ARG A 302 -8.94 19.29 13.03
N ASN A 303 -7.83 18.59 13.28
CA ASN A 303 -6.93 18.88 14.39
C ASN A 303 -6.20 20.21 14.20
N LEU A 304 -6.27 21.04 15.26
CA LEU A 304 -5.56 22.29 15.37
C LEU A 304 -4.59 22.23 16.54
N LYS A 305 -3.46 22.91 16.42
CA LYS A 305 -2.50 23.12 17.51
C LYS A 305 -2.04 24.56 17.54
N ILE A 306 -1.94 25.13 18.74
CA ILE A 306 -1.40 26.46 18.96
C ILE A 306 -0.06 26.31 19.68
N THR A 307 0.97 26.97 19.15
CA THR A 307 2.31 27.00 19.75
C THR A 307 2.78 28.44 19.91
N ASP A 308 3.71 28.66 20.84
CA ASP A 308 4.40 29.94 21.08
C ASP A 308 5.73 30.06 20.32
N VAL A 309 6.18 28.96 19.69
CA VAL A 309 7.36 28.91 18.83
C VAL A 309 6.99 28.76 17.35
N PRO A 310 7.79 29.33 16.43
CA PRO A 310 7.55 29.23 14.98
C PRO A 310 7.84 27.84 14.40
N ASN A 311 8.38 26.94 15.22
CA ASN A 311 8.72 25.60 14.78
C ASN A 311 7.45 24.76 14.61
N ARG A 312 7.39 24.03 13.49
CA ARG A 312 6.31 23.11 13.18
C ARG A 312 6.20 22.04 14.30
N PRO A 313 4.99 21.73 14.79
CA PRO A 313 4.80 20.60 15.69
C PRO A 313 5.23 19.27 15.05
N THR A 314 5.68 18.33 15.87
CA THR A 314 6.13 17.00 15.42
C THR A 314 5.19 15.87 15.79
N GLU A 315 4.23 16.10 16.69
CA GLU A 315 3.30 15.06 17.12
C GLU A 315 2.29 14.72 16.03
N VAL A 316 1.92 13.44 15.95
CA VAL A 316 0.84 12.95 15.10
C VAL A 316 -0.42 12.89 15.97
N PRO A 317 -1.46 13.69 15.68
CA PRO A 317 -2.67 13.75 16.51
C PRO A 317 -3.67 12.62 16.20
N LEU A 318 -3.34 11.73 15.27
CA LEU A 318 -4.17 10.60 14.86
C LEU A 318 -3.72 9.32 15.54
N ALA A 319 -4.67 8.42 15.83
CA ALA A 319 -4.36 7.10 16.35
C ALA A 319 -3.66 6.23 15.29
N PRO A 320 -2.85 5.22 15.69
CA PRO A 320 -2.35 4.21 14.77
C PRO A 320 -3.48 3.47 14.05
N ALA A 321 -3.23 3.04 12.81
CA ALA A 321 -4.15 2.20 12.03
C ALA A 321 -4.05 0.72 12.40
#